data_AF-A0AAU4M7V1-F1
#
_entry.id   AF-A0AAU4M7V1-F1
#
_cell.length_a   1.000
_cell.length_b   1.000
_cell.length_c   1.000
_cell.angle_alpha   90.00
_cell.angle_beta   90.00
_cell.angle_gamma   90.00
#
_symmetry.space_group_name_H-M   'P 1'
#
loop_
_entity.id
_entity.type
_entity.pdbx_description
1 polymer ?
#
loop_
_entity_poly.entity_id
_entity_poly.type
_entity_poly.pdbx_seq_one_letter_code
_entity_poly.pdbx_strand_id
1 'polypeptide(L)'
;MIVRADSQLYNADVVAACRRANARFSVTVRMNPHVAAAISAIDEAAWTPIRYPDAFVDPDTGDLVSDAEVAETTYTAFTGRKKAEHVTARLVVRRVRRLNTEVTAGQGELFAAWRYHPVFTDSPFEMLQAELQHRQHAVIELGVPPLGESSRTARDRP
;
A
#
# COMPACT_ATOMS: atom_id res chain seq x y z
N MET A 1 -2.43 -1.24 -16.32
CA MET A 1 -2.30 -0.04 -15.45
C MET A 1 -2.49 -0.46 -14.00
N ILE A 2 -1.72 0.11 -13.07
CA ILE A 2 -1.88 -0.11 -11.62
C ILE A 2 -2.19 1.23 -10.94
N VAL A 3 -3.31 1.30 -10.22
CA VAL A 3 -3.66 2.43 -9.36
C VAL A 3 -2.95 2.26 -8.02
N ARG A 4 -2.04 3.18 -7.72
CA ARG A 4 -1.34 3.25 -6.42
C ARG A 4 -2.01 4.31 -5.56
N ALA A 5 -2.36 3.97 -4.34
CA ALA A 5 -3.08 4.86 -3.45
C ALA A 5 -2.71 4.64 -1.99
N ASP A 6 -2.94 5.65 -1.16
CA ASP A 6 -2.79 5.52 0.28
C ASP A 6 -4.06 4.98 0.96
N SER A 7 -3.95 4.74 2.27
CA SER A 7 -4.98 4.11 3.09
C SER A 7 -6.29 4.88 3.21
N GLN A 8 -6.34 6.17 2.86
CA GLN A 8 -7.60 6.92 2.76
C GLN A 8 -8.49 6.39 1.63
N LEU A 9 -7.89 5.78 0.61
CA LEU A 9 -8.57 5.19 -0.54
C LEU A 9 -8.76 3.66 -0.39
N TYR A 10 -8.43 3.09 0.77
CA TYR A 10 -8.69 1.68 1.09
C TYR A 10 -10.18 1.44 1.40
N ASN A 11 -11.00 1.35 0.36
CA ASN A 11 -12.42 1.01 0.47
C ASN A 11 -12.91 0.16 -0.72
N ALA A 12 -14.04 -0.53 -0.52
CA ALA A 12 -14.57 -1.47 -1.50
C ALA A 12 -14.94 -0.81 -2.84
N ASP A 13 -15.44 0.43 -2.80
CA ASP A 13 -15.89 1.15 -3.99
C ASP A 13 -14.72 1.54 -4.90
N VAL A 14 -13.60 1.97 -4.33
CA VAL A 14 -12.35 2.25 -5.07
C VAL A 14 -11.80 0.99 -5.73
N VAL A 15 -11.74 -0.12 -5.00
CA VAL A 15 -11.27 -1.41 -5.55
C VAL A 15 -12.22 -1.89 -6.66
N ALA A 16 -13.52 -1.78 -6.45
CA ALA A 16 -14.52 -2.11 -7.46
C ALA A 16 -14.40 -1.21 -8.70
N ALA A 17 -14.13 0.08 -8.52
CA ALA A 17 -13.90 1.02 -9.62
C ALA A 17 -12.66 0.64 -10.44
N CYS A 18 -11.54 0.30 -9.77
CA CYS A 18 -10.33 -0.20 -10.44
C CYS A 18 -10.65 -1.43 -11.30
N ARG A 19 -11.36 -2.41 -10.73
CA ARG A 19 -11.75 -3.63 -11.45
C ARG A 19 -12.67 -3.35 -12.64
N ARG A 20 -13.68 -2.47 -12.48
CA ARG A 20 -14.56 -2.05 -13.58
C ARG A 20 -13.79 -1.36 -14.71
N ALA A 21 -12.74 -0.61 -14.39
CA ALA A 21 -11.85 0.03 -15.35
C ALA A 21 -10.76 -0.91 -15.91
N ASN A 22 -10.83 -2.21 -15.60
CA ASN A 22 -9.81 -3.21 -15.95
C ASN A 22 -8.38 -2.81 -15.51
N ALA A 23 -8.28 -2.07 -14.40
CA ALA A 23 -7.04 -1.68 -13.75
C ALA A 23 -6.77 -2.57 -12.53
N ARG A 24 -5.48 -2.71 -12.19
CA ARG A 24 -5.04 -3.31 -10.92
C ARG A 24 -4.92 -2.22 -9.86
N PHE A 25 -4.89 -2.61 -8.60
CA PHE A 25 -4.75 -1.71 -7.46
C PHE A 25 -3.56 -2.12 -6.58
N SER A 26 -2.99 -1.15 -5.89
CA SER A 26 -1.98 -1.33 -4.87
C SER A 26 -2.17 -0.22 -3.85
N VAL A 27 -2.73 -0.54 -2.68
CA VAL A 27 -3.23 0.44 -1.71
C VAL A 27 -2.63 0.18 -0.33
N THR A 28 -2.05 1.18 0.34
CA THR A 28 -1.63 0.99 1.74
C THR A 28 -2.83 0.71 2.62
N VAL A 29 -2.65 -0.12 3.64
CA VAL A 29 -3.72 -0.48 4.58
C VAL A 29 -3.37 0.06 5.96
N ARG A 30 -4.34 0.64 6.67
CA ARG A 30 -4.14 0.98 8.08
C ARG A 30 -4.10 -0.28 8.93
N MET A 31 -3.24 -0.28 9.94
CA MET A 31 -3.24 -1.35 10.93
C MET A 31 -4.58 -1.41 11.64
N ASN A 32 -5.19 -2.59 11.67
CA ASN A 32 -6.41 -2.91 12.41
C ASN A 32 -6.31 -4.37 12.89
N PRO A 33 -7.19 -4.83 13.80
CA PRO A 33 -7.09 -6.18 14.37
C PRO A 33 -7.07 -7.31 13.33
N HIS A 34 -7.80 -7.18 12.22
CA HIS A 34 -7.82 -8.22 11.17
C HIS A 34 -6.52 -8.25 10.36
N VAL A 35 -5.97 -7.08 10.03
CA VAL A 35 -4.67 -6.98 9.35
C VAL A 35 -3.55 -7.45 10.27
N ALA A 36 -3.57 -7.06 11.55
CA ALA A 36 -2.61 -7.52 12.55
C ALA A 36 -2.63 -9.05 12.71
N ALA A 37 -3.83 -9.66 12.75
CA ALA A 37 -3.98 -11.11 12.81
C ALA A 37 -3.44 -11.80 11.55
N ALA A 38 -3.72 -11.26 10.36
CA ALA A 38 -3.20 -11.80 9.10
C ALA A 38 -1.66 -11.72 9.04
N ILE A 39 -1.07 -10.62 9.50
CA ILE A 39 0.38 -10.45 9.58
C ILE A 39 1.00 -11.41 10.60
N SER A 40 0.38 -11.56 11.77
CA SER A 40 0.88 -12.44 12.83
C SER A 40 0.85 -13.93 12.46
N ALA A 41 0.04 -14.30 11.46
CA ALA A 41 -0.04 -15.66 10.93
C ALA A 41 1.01 -15.96 9.85
N ILE A 42 1.80 -14.97 9.42
CA ILE A 42 2.90 -15.16 8.47
C ILE A 42 4.04 -15.89 9.20
N ASP A 43 4.48 -17.02 8.65
CA ASP A 43 5.64 -17.76 9.16
C ASP A 43 6.89 -16.88 9.16
N GLU A 44 7.68 -16.95 10.23
CA GLU A 44 8.92 -16.17 10.34
C GLU A 44 9.89 -16.46 9.19
N ALA A 45 9.91 -17.68 8.66
CA ALA A 45 10.74 -18.07 7.51
C ALA A 45 10.23 -17.50 6.15
N ALA A 46 9.01 -16.96 6.10
CA ALA A 46 8.46 -16.34 4.88
C ALA A 46 8.92 -14.88 4.69
N TRP A 47 9.62 -14.29 5.67
CA TRP A 47 10.14 -12.93 5.58
C TRP A 47 11.45 -12.89 4.82
N THR A 48 11.45 -12.18 3.69
CA THR A 48 12.63 -11.98 2.85
C THR A 48 13.32 -10.67 3.24
N PRO A 49 14.60 -10.70 3.68
CA PRO A 49 15.34 -9.49 4.00
C PRO A 49 15.61 -8.65 2.75
N ILE A 50 15.38 -7.34 2.88
CA ILE A 50 15.76 -6.34 1.90
C ILE A 50 16.82 -5.44 2.52
N ARG A 51 18.00 -5.38 1.91
CA ARG A 51 19.12 -4.59 2.44
C ARG A 51 19.21 -3.25 1.74
N TYR A 52 19.28 -2.19 2.52
CA TYR A 52 19.67 -0.88 2.02
C TYR A 52 21.19 -0.75 2.15
N PRO A 53 21.93 -0.47 1.06
CA PRO A 53 23.37 -0.27 1.13
C PRO A 53 23.76 0.86 2.09
N ASP A 54 22.94 1.91 2.12
CA ASP A 54 23.04 3.04 3.04
C ASP A 54 21.77 3.09 3.88
N ALA A 55 21.92 3.26 5.18
CA ALA A 55 20.78 3.50 6.06
C ALA A 55 20.09 4.81 5.64
N PHE A 56 18.78 4.80 5.45
CA PHE A 56 18.01 5.96 5.02
C PHE A 56 16.97 6.35 6.07
N VAL A 57 16.58 7.62 6.08
CA VAL A 57 15.52 8.11 6.96
C VAL A 57 14.17 7.78 6.33
N ASP A 58 13.33 7.00 7.02
CA ASP A 58 11.98 6.70 6.55
C ASP A 58 11.16 7.99 6.51
N PRO A 59 10.67 8.43 5.33
CA PRO A 59 9.97 9.70 5.18
C PRO A 59 8.64 9.77 5.93
N ASP A 60 8.02 8.63 6.27
CA ASP A 60 6.78 8.57 7.03
C ASP A 60 7.03 8.81 8.54
N THR A 61 8.29 8.76 9.00
CA THR A 61 8.59 8.57 10.43
C THR A 61 9.75 9.43 10.95
N GLY A 62 10.76 9.71 10.13
CA GLY A 62 12.00 10.34 10.57
C GLY A 62 13.03 9.38 11.17
N ASP A 63 12.74 8.07 11.25
CA ASP A 63 13.66 7.07 11.82
C ASP A 63 14.69 6.59 10.79
N LEU A 64 15.92 6.31 11.27
CA LEU A 64 16.95 5.67 10.45
C LEU A 64 16.62 4.18 10.26
N VAL A 65 16.56 3.73 9.02
CA VAL A 65 16.25 2.35 8.64
C VAL A 65 17.49 1.70 8.03
N SER A 66 18.02 0.67 8.70
CA SER A 66 19.10 -0.18 8.18
C SER A 66 18.59 -1.53 7.68
N ASP A 67 17.55 -2.08 8.32
CA ASP A 67 17.08 -3.44 8.09
C ASP A 67 15.56 -3.47 7.92
N ALA A 68 15.12 -4.05 6.80
CA ALA A 68 13.72 -4.29 6.53
C ALA A 68 13.53 -5.67 5.90
N GLU A 69 12.33 -6.21 6.07
CA GLU A 69 11.95 -7.50 5.52
C GLU A 69 10.58 -7.39 4.87
N VAL A 70 10.34 -8.21 3.85
CA VAL A 70 9.09 -8.23 3.11
C VAL A 70 8.55 -9.65 3.10
N ALA A 71 7.27 -9.79 3.43
CA ALA A 71 6.52 -11.03 3.30
C ALA A 71 5.18 -10.78 2.60
N GLU A 72 4.51 -11.86 2.23
CA GLU A 72 3.21 -11.82 1.59
C GLU A 72 2.28 -12.87 2.17
N THR A 73 1.00 -12.53 2.25
CA THR A 73 -0.08 -13.49 2.53
C THR A 73 -1.33 -13.20 1.70
N THR A 74 -2.23 -14.17 1.62
CA THR A 74 -3.57 -13.95 1.03
C THR A 74 -4.48 -13.31 2.08
N TYR A 75 -5.20 -12.26 1.69
CA TYR A 75 -6.08 -11.52 2.60
C TYR A 75 -7.42 -11.20 1.95
N THR A 76 -8.50 -11.32 2.73
CA THR A 76 -9.84 -10.92 2.31
C THR A 76 -10.23 -9.62 3.01
N ALA A 77 -10.33 -8.55 2.23
CA ALA A 77 -10.76 -7.23 2.65
C ALA A 77 -12.29 -7.09 2.67
N PHE A 78 -12.77 -6.09 3.42
CA PHE A 78 -14.16 -5.65 3.48
C PHE A 78 -15.16 -6.70 4.00
N THR A 79 -14.71 -7.61 4.87
CA THR A 79 -15.53 -8.71 5.42
C THR A 79 -16.75 -8.25 6.22
N GLY A 80 -16.76 -7.01 6.73
CA GLY A 80 -17.93 -6.39 7.37
C GLY A 80 -19.02 -5.89 6.41
N ARG A 81 -18.80 -5.97 5.08
CA ARG A 81 -19.77 -5.62 4.03
C ARG A 81 -20.50 -6.86 3.51
N LYS A 82 -21.41 -6.69 2.54
CA LYS A 82 -22.07 -7.82 1.86
C LYS A 82 -21.02 -8.72 1.22
N LYS A 83 -21.26 -10.04 1.20
CA LYS A 83 -20.32 -11.03 0.65
C LYS A 83 -19.86 -10.73 -0.79
N ALA A 84 -20.72 -10.14 -1.60
CA ALA A 84 -20.40 -9.73 -2.98
C ALA A 84 -19.37 -8.57 -3.06
N GLU A 85 -19.18 -7.82 -1.99
CA GLU A 85 -18.22 -6.72 -1.88
C GLU A 85 -16.89 -7.16 -1.23
N HIS A 86 -16.80 -8.43 -0.78
CA HIS A 86 -15.55 -8.97 -0.23
C HIS A 86 -14.52 -9.11 -1.34
N VAL A 87 -13.29 -8.70 -1.06
CA VAL A 87 -12.20 -8.74 -2.04
C VAL A 87 -11.08 -9.57 -1.46
N THR A 88 -10.78 -10.71 -2.07
CA THR A 88 -9.57 -11.48 -1.79
C THR A 88 -8.47 -11.05 -2.76
N ALA A 89 -7.31 -10.68 -2.20
CA ALA A 89 -6.09 -10.38 -2.96
C ALA A 89 -4.85 -10.59 -2.07
N ARG A 90 -3.70 -10.09 -2.52
CA ARG A 90 -2.43 -10.21 -1.81
C ARG A 90 -2.30 -9.09 -0.78
N LEU A 91 -1.77 -9.43 0.39
CA LEU A 91 -1.30 -8.50 1.39
C LEU A 91 0.22 -8.60 1.45
N VAL A 92 0.90 -7.66 0.79
CA VAL A 92 2.36 -7.55 0.81
C VAL A 92 2.73 -6.65 1.98
N VAL A 93 3.62 -7.10 2.85
CA VAL A 93 3.92 -6.45 4.11
C VAL A 93 5.41 -6.21 4.20
N ARG A 94 5.81 -4.94 4.28
CA ARG A 94 7.17 -4.57 4.67
C ARG A 94 7.19 -4.34 6.17
N ARG A 95 8.11 -4.97 6.89
CA ARG A 95 8.41 -4.65 8.29
C ARG A 95 9.79 -4.01 8.41
N VAL A 96 9.89 -3.00 9.26
CA VAL A 96 11.11 -2.22 9.52
C VAL A 96 11.42 -2.29 11.01
N ARG A 97 12.66 -2.60 11.36
CA ARG A 97 13.06 -2.72 12.77
C ARG A 97 13.18 -1.31 13.39
N ARG A 98 12.58 -1.11 14.56
CA ARG A 98 12.76 0.14 15.32
C ARG A 98 14.11 0.10 16.03
N LEU A 99 14.93 1.14 15.84
CA LEU A 99 16.22 1.27 16.53
C LEU A 99 16.10 1.84 17.94
N ASN A 100 15.01 2.56 18.26
CA ASN A 100 14.76 3.09 19.61
C ASN A 100 13.83 2.16 20.41
N THR A 101 14.41 1.52 21.43
CA THR A 101 13.75 0.56 22.34
C THR A 101 13.45 1.24 23.68
N GLU A 102 12.75 2.38 23.69
CA GLU A 102 12.09 2.86 24.92
C GLU A 102 10.70 2.22 24.99
N VAL A 103 10.68 1.04 25.61
CA VAL A 103 9.51 0.18 25.72
C VAL A 103 8.58 0.73 26.81
N THR A 104 7.52 1.42 26.43
CA THR A 104 6.34 1.53 27.30
C THR A 104 5.66 0.17 27.33
N ALA A 105 5.89 -0.58 28.42
CA ALA A 105 5.24 -1.85 28.69
C ALA A 105 3.72 -1.68 28.65
N GLY A 106 3.04 -2.35 27.70
CA GLY A 106 1.57 -2.31 27.65
C GLY A 106 0.87 -2.86 26.41
N GLN A 107 1.55 -3.15 25.30
CA GLN A 107 0.90 -3.78 24.14
C GLN A 107 1.81 -4.84 23.50
N GLY A 108 1.26 -6.05 23.35
CA GLY A 108 1.82 -7.28 22.74
C GLY A 108 3.23 -7.19 22.14
N GLU A 109 4.15 -7.96 22.72
CA GLU A 109 5.60 -7.97 22.45
C GLU A 109 6.01 -8.14 20.97
N LEU A 110 5.13 -8.66 20.10
CA LEU A 110 5.43 -8.81 18.66
C LEU A 110 5.45 -7.47 17.87
N PHE A 111 4.65 -6.47 18.26
CA PHE A 111 4.52 -5.20 17.52
C PHE A 111 5.44 -4.09 18.05
N ALA A 112 6.13 -4.32 19.16
CA ALA A 112 7.00 -3.33 19.78
C ALA A 112 8.32 -3.14 19.01
N ALA A 113 8.86 -4.21 18.40
CA ALA A 113 10.15 -4.19 17.72
C ALA A 113 10.06 -3.83 16.22
N TRP A 114 8.93 -4.12 15.59
CA TRP A 114 8.74 -3.98 14.14
C TRP A 114 7.62 -2.99 13.81
N ARG A 115 7.88 -2.08 12.87
CA ARG A 115 6.85 -1.26 12.24
C ARG A 115 6.43 -1.93 10.93
N TYR A 116 5.13 -2.14 10.76
CA TYR A 116 4.57 -2.83 9.60
C TYR A 116 3.91 -1.84 8.62
N HIS A 117 4.21 -2.00 7.35
CA HIS A 117 3.69 -1.22 6.22
C HIS A 117 2.98 -2.19 5.26
N PRO A 118 1.71 -2.53 5.51
CA PRO A 118 0.96 -3.45 4.65
C PRO A 118 0.38 -2.75 3.43
N VAL A 119 0.43 -3.43 2.30
CA VAL A 119 -0.11 -3.04 1.00
C VAL A 119 -1.05 -4.13 0.50
N PHE A 120 -2.31 -3.77 0.26
CA PHE A 120 -3.29 -4.65 -0.36
C PHE A 120 -3.27 -4.45 -1.87
N THR A 121 -3.02 -5.52 -2.61
CA THR A 121 -2.78 -5.42 -4.06
C THR A 121 -3.22 -6.66 -4.83
N ASP A 122 -3.69 -6.45 -6.07
CA ASP A 122 -3.85 -7.49 -7.08
C ASP A 122 -2.81 -7.36 -8.23
N SER A 123 -1.72 -6.65 -7.95
CA SER A 123 -0.58 -6.52 -8.85
C SER A 123 -0.07 -7.89 -9.30
N PRO A 124 0.24 -8.08 -10.61
CA PRO A 124 0.81 -9.32 -11.12
C PRO A 124 2.33 -9.42 -10.90
N PHE A 125 2.98 -8.36 -10.40
CA PHE A 125 4.42 -8.33 -10.19
C PHE A 125 4.85 -9.19 -8.99
N GLU A 126 6.11 -9.63 -8.98
CA GLU A 126 6.67 -10.39 -7.86
C GLU A 126 6.60 -9.58 -6.56
N MET A 127 6.59 -10.26 -5.40
CA MET A 127 6.41 -9.62 -4.09
C MET A 127 7.34 -8.41 -3.88
N LEU A 128 8.65 -8.58 -4.11
CA LEU A 128 9.62 -7.51 -3.93
C LEU A 128 9.45 -6.38 -4.95
N GLN A 129 9.04 -6.70 -6.18
CA GLN A 129 8.75 -5.69 -7.20
C GLN A 129 7.48 -4.90 -6.86
N ALA A 130 6.44 -5.57 -6.37
CA ALA A 130 5.18 -4.95 -5.96
C ALA A 130 5.39 -4.02 -4.76
N GLU A 131 6.18 -4.44 -3.76
CA GLU A 131 6.60 -3.60 -2.64
C GLU A 131 7.40 -2.39 -3.15
N LEU A 132 8.43 -2.62 -3.98
CA LEU A 132 9.29 -1.60 -4.56
C LEU A 132 8.50 -0.53 -5.34
N GLN A 133 7.61 -0.98 -6.21
CA GLN A 133 6.79 -0.08 -7.03
C GLN A 133 5.79 0.70 -6.19
N HIS A 134 5.27 0.11 -5.12
CA HIS A 134 4.39 0.83 -4.20
C HIS A 134 5.17 1.92 -3.45
N ARG A 135 6.38 1.62 -2.95
CA ARG A 135 7.21 2.60 -2.20
C ARG A 135 7.79 3.72 -3.06
N GLN A 136 8.01 3.52 -4.36
CA GLN A 136 8.59 4.52 -5.28
C GLN A 136 7.62 5.66 -5.63
N HIS A 137 7.06 6.31 -4.62
CA HIS A 137 6.05 7.36 -4.67
C HIS A 137 4.78 6.98 -5.45
N ALA A 138 3.68 6.82 -4.71
CA ALA A 138 2.34 7.05 -5.23
C ALA A 138 2.22 8.53 -5.65
N VAL A 139 2.77 8.87 -6.82
CA VAL A 139 2.46 10.13 -7.49
C VAL A 139 1.00 10.04 -7.91
N ILE A 140 0.10 10.61 -7.11
CA ILE A 140 -1.21 11.00 -7.59
C ILE A 140 -0.98 12.27 -8.40
N GLU A 141 -0.65 12.13 -9.68
CA GLU A 141 -0.92 13.21 -10.61
C GLU A 141 -2.44 13.20 -10.81
N LEU A 142 -3.14 14.09 -10.11
CA LEU A 142 -4.54 14.42 -10.38
C LEU A 142 -4.59 15.08 -11.76
N GLY A 143 -4.48 14.25 -12.81
CA GLY A 143 -4.78 14.64 -14.18
C GLY A 143 -6.28 14.83 -14.32
N VAL A 144 -6.79 15.94 -13.79
CA VAL A 144 -7.94 16.60 -14.41
C VAL A 144 -7.37 17.32 -15.62
N PRO A 145 -7.53 16.81 -16.86
CA PRO A 145 -7.38 17.69 -18.00
C PRO A 145 -8.44 18.78 -17.86
N PRO A 146 -8.12 20.08 -18.04
CA PRO A 146 -9.16 21.08 -18.18
C PRO A 146 -10.10 20.62 -19.30
N LEU A 147 -11.39 20.48 -18.97
CA LEU A 147 -12.44 20.30 -19.96
C LEU A 147 -12.30 21.44 -20.96
N GLY A 148 -12.08 21.06 -22.22
CA GLY A 148 -11.83 22.02 -23.28
C GLY A 148 -13.04 22.92 -23.51
N GLU A 149 -12.76 24.12 -23.99
CA GLU A 149 -13.62 24.76 -24.98
C GLU A 149 -12.87 24.80 -26.30
N SER A 150 -13.15 23.79 -27.12
CA SER A 150 -12.80 23.79 -28.51
C SER A 150 -13.90 24.47 -29.31
N SER A 151 -13.51 25.57 -29.96
CA SER A 151 -13.77 25.86 -31.38
C SER A 151 -15.11 26.47 -31.81
N ARG A 152 -14.99 27.65 -32.45
CA ARG A 152 -15.42 28.01 -33.84
C ARG A 152 -15.98 29.44 -33.86
N THR A 153 -15.83 30.32 -34.86
CA THR A 153 -15.13 30.40 -36.16
C THR A 153 -15.41 31.81 -36.73
N ALA A 154 -14.45 32.31 -37.54
CA ALA A 154 -14.63 33.02 -38.81
C ALA A 154 -15.02 34.52 -38.89
N ARG A 155 -14.17 35.23 -39.67
CA ARG A 155 -14.43 36.41 -40.56
C ARG A 155 -14.75 37.73 -39.84
N ASP A 156 -14.37 38.93 -40.30
CA ASP A 156 -13.83 39.44 -41.56
C ASP A 156 -13.13 40.78 -41.29
N ARG A 157 -12.38 41.29 -42.27
CA ARG A 157 -11.73 42.61 -42.31
C ARG A 157 -12.75 43.78 -42.30
N PRO A 158 -12.36 45.04 -42.06
CA PRO A 158 -11.54 45.84 -43.00
C PRO A 158 -10.27 46.46 -42.41
#